data_AF-A0A1G3AIT9-F1
#
_entry.id   AF-A0A1G3AIT9-F1
#
_cell.length_a   1.000
_cell.length_b   1.000
_cell.length_c   1.000
_cell.angle_alpha   90.00
_cell.angle_beta   90.00
_cell.angle_gamma   90.00
#
_symmetry.space_group_name_H-M   'P 1'
#
loop_
_entity.id
_entity.type
_entity.pdbx_description
1 polymer ?
#
loop_
_entity_poly.entity_id
_entity_poly.type
_entity_poly.pdbx_seq_one_letter_code
_entity_poly.pdbx_strand_id
1 'polypeptide(L)' 'MQPADIEIEAETWSIYGSVVKVEFFVNGRKIDEDNNGSDGWVTNFRQNARGFYSLTAAATDSRGITATSSPVGITITPPL' A
#
# COMPACT_ATOMS: atom_id res chain seq x y z
N MET A 1 4.51 15.94 -18.23
CA MET A 1 5.13 15.75 -16.90
C MET A 1 5.45 14.28 -16.76
N GLN A 2 6.61 13.94 -16.19
CA GLN A 2 6.91 12.55 -15.86
C GLN A 2 5.98 12.09 -14.73
N PRO A 3 5.48 10.83 -14.74
CA PRO A 3 4.74 10.29 -13.61
C PRO A 3 5.57 10.34 -12.34
N ALA A 4 4.92 10.67 -11.21
CA ALA A 4 5.48 10.32 -9.91
C ALA A 4 5.47 8.80 -9.79
N ASP A 5 6.58 8.24 -9.31
CA ASP A 5 6.70 6.82 -8.95
C ASP A 5 6.92 6.77 -7.44
N ILE A 6 5.96 6.18 -6.73
CA ILE A 6 5.91 6.18 -5.27
C ILE A 6 5.88 4.73 -4.81
N GLU A 7 6.98 4.27 -4.23
CA GLU A 7 7.01 2.99 -3.56
C GLU A 7 6.23 3.08 -2.25
N ILE A 8 5.34 2.10 -2.03
CA ILE A 8 4.55 1.95 -0.82
C ILE A 8 5.00 0.65 -0.17
N GLU A 9 5.53 0.75 1.04
CA GLU A 9 5.91 -0.39 1.87
C GLU A 9 4.96 -0.52 3.07
N ALA A 10 4.56 -1.74 3.38
CA ALA A 10 3.75 -2.06 4.56
C ALA A 10 4.53 -2.95 5.52
N GLU A 11 4.77 -2.45 6.73
CA GLU A 11 5.23 -3.28 7.83
C GLU A 11 4.06 -4.10 8.38
N THR A 12 4.30 -5.38 8.67
CA THR A 12 3.26 -6.28 9.17
C THR A 12 3.74 -7.09 10.36
N TRP A 13 2.78 -7.44 11.23
CA TRP A 13 3.03 -8.29 12.39
C TRP A 13 1.77 -9.09 12.70
N SER A 14 1.92 -10.41 12.95
CA SER A 14 0.82 -11.25 13.44
C SER A 14 1.35 -12.22 14.50
N ILE A 15 0.61 -12.32 15.61
CA ILE A 15 0.89 -13.26 16.70
C ILE A 15 0.17 -14.59 16.55
N TYR A 16 -0.80 -14.68 15.62
CA TYR A 16 -1.62 -15.87 15.43
C TYR A 16 -1.24 -16.65 14.18
N GLY A 17 -0.55 -16.07 13.19
CA GLY A 17 -0.11 -16.74 11.97
C GLY A 17 0.90 -15.92 11.19
N SER A 18 1.28 -16.39 10.00
CA SER A 18 2.03 -15.58 9.03
C SER A 18 1.06 -14.73 8.22
N VAL A 19 1.46 -13.50 7.89
CA VAL A 19 0.77 -12.72 6.87
C VAL A 19 1.01 -13.39 5.53
N VAL A 20 -0.07 -13.59 4.76
CA VAL A 20 -0.03 -14.28 3.45
C VAL A 20 -0.38 -13.35 2.30
N LYS A 21 -0.89 -12.16 2.61
CA LYS A 21 -1.38 -11.21 1.62
C LYS A 21 -1.40 -9.79 2.18
N VAL A 22 -0.97 -8.81 1.39
CA VAL A 22 -1.18 -7.39 1.65
C VAL A 22 -1.85 -6.75 0.43
N GLU A 23 -3.00 -6.13 0.63
CA GLU A 23 -3.69 -5.36 -0.39
C GLU A 23 -3.40 -3.86 -0.19
N PHE A 24 -3.05 -3.17 -1.27
CA PHE A 24 -2.72 -1.74 -1.23
C PHE A 24 -3.83 -0.90 -1.86
N PHE A 25 -4.14 0.24 -1.24
CA PHE A 25 -5.25 1.08 -1.62
C PHE A 25 -4.85 2.54 -1.73
N VAL A 26 -5.42 3.22 -2.73
CA VAL A 26 -5.34 4.66 -2.93
C VAL A 26 -6.75 5.23 -2.96
N ASN A 27 -7.03 6.19 -2.08
CA ASN A 27 -8.36 6.81 -1.92
C ASN A 27 -9.48 5.75 -1.73
N GLY A 28 -9.17 4.69 -0.98
CA GLY A 28 -10.09 3.58 -0.71
C GLY A 28 -10.25 2.58 -1.87
N ARG A 29 -9.62 2.80 -3.03
CA ARG A 29 -9.63 1.85 -4.15
C ARG A 29 -8.39 0.98 -4.13
N LYS A 30 -8.57 -0.33 -4.21
CA LYS A 30 -7.45 -1.28 -4.35
C LYS A 30 -6.68 -0.97 -5.63
N ILE A 31 -5.37 -0.86 -5.52
CA ILE A 31 -4.46 -0.66 -6.65
C ILE A 31 -3.63 -1.90 -6.94
N ASP A 32 -3.31 -2.68 -5.90
CA ASP A 32 -2.44 -3.84 -6.03
C ASP A 32 -2.65 -4.83 -4.89
N GLU A 33 -2.06 -6.01 -5.04
CA GLU A 33 -2.00 -7.06 -4.03
C GLU A 33 -0.65 -7.79 -4.10
N ASP A 34 0.00 -7.89 -2.95
CA ASP A 34 1.20 -8.68 -2.78
C ASP A 34 0.87 -9.93 -1.96
N ASN A 35 1.22 -11.10 -2.48
CA ASN A 35 1.04 -12.40 -1.83
C ASN A 35 2.37 -13.04 -1.41
N ASN A 36 3.48 -12.29 -1.47
CA ASN A 36 4.81 -12.77 -1.16
C ASN A 36 5.67 -11.70 -0.46
N GLY A 37 5.63 -11.64 0.86
CA GLY A 37 6.45 -10.69 1.63
C GLY A 37 7.95 -11.03 1.74
N SER A 38 8.54 -11.81 0.82
CA SER A 38 9.95 -12.24 0.91
C SER A 38 10.94 -11.10 0.74
N ASP A 39 10.53 -10.05 0.03
CA ASP A 39 11.27 -8.83 -0.31
C ASP A 39 10.64 -7.60 0.36
N GLY A 40 9.87 -7.82 1.42
CA GLY A 40 8.99 -6.80 2.01
C GLY A 40 7.61 -6.84 1.38
N TRP A 41 6.64 -6.19 2.02
CA TRP A 41 5.30 -6.02 1.42
C TRP A 41 5.27 -4.69 0.69
N VAL A 42 5.43 -4.72 -0.63
CA VAL A 42 5.68 -3.51 -1.42
C VAL A 42 4.82 -3.42 -2.67
N THR A 43 4.52 -2.18 -3.10
CA THR A 43 3.94 -1.89 -4.42
C THR A 43 4.43 -0.53 -4.93
N ASN A 44 4.25 -0.28 -6.23
CA ASN A 44 4.56 1.01 -6.85
C ASN A 44 3.30 1.72 -7.32
N PHE A 45 3.01 2.87 -6.73
CA PHE A 45 1.93 3.77 -7.14
C PHE A 45 2.44 4.81 -8.13
N ARG A 46 2.04 4.66 -9.41
CA ARG A 46 2.37 5.60 -10.48
C ARG A 46 1.22 6.55 -10.76
N GLN A 47 1.50 7.86 -10.72
CA GLN A 47 0.47 8.87 -10.93
C GLN A 47 0.99 10.14 -11.61
N ASN A 48 0.22 10.62 -12.58
CA ASN A 48 0.48 11.85 -13.32
C ASN A 48 -0.32 13.05 -12.78
N ALA A 49 -1.48 12.78 -12.17
CA ALA A 49 -2.37 13.82 -11.67
C ALA A 49 -1.85 14.38 -10.34
N ARG A 50 -1.74 15.71 -10.29
CA ARG A 50 -1.50 16.44 -9.05
C ARG A 50 -2.71 16.30 -8.12
N GLY A 51 -2.45 16.32 -6.82
CA GLY A 51 -3.52 16.24 -5.83
C GLY A 51 -3.10 15.50 -4.57
N PHE A 52 -4.04 15.44 -3.63
CA PHE A 52 -3.91 14.67 -2.41
C PHE A 52 -4.34 13.22 -2.63
N TYR A 53 -3.60 12.28 -2.06
CA TYR A 53 -3.92 10.86 -2.07
C TYR A 53 -3.79 10.31 -0.66
N SER A 54 -4.77 9.49 -0.26
CA SER A 54 -4.74 8.71 0.98
C SER A 54 -4.35 7.27 0.65
N LEU A 55 -3.25 6.82 1.22
CA LEU A 55 -2.70 5.48 1.06
C LEU A 55 -3.06 4.63 2.28
N THR A 56 -3.48 3.40 2.06
CA THR A 56 -3.69 2.39 3.13
C THR A 56 -3.25 1.02 2.63
N ALA A 57 -2.91 0.14 3.57
CA ALA A 57 -2.63 -1.27 3.30
C ALA A 57 -3.50 -2.16 4.21
N ALA A 58 -3.95 -3.31 3.69
CA ALA A 58 -4.68 -4.31 4.45
C ALA A 58 -3.93 -5.65 4.41
N ALA A 59 -3.41 -6.08 5.55
CA ALA A 59 -2.72 -7.35 5.70
C ALA A 59 -3.71 -8.44 6.11
N THR A 60 -3.66 -9.61 5.46
CA THR A 60 -4.44 -10.80 5.81
C THR A 60 -3.52 -11.93 6.22
N ASP A 61 -3.79 -12.57 7.36
CA ASP A 61 -3.03 -13.73 7.83
C ASP A 61 -3.55 -15.06 7.28
N SER A 62 -2.80 -16.15 7.53
CA SER A 62 -3.14 -17.50 7.09
C SER A 62 -4.44 -18.08 7.67
N ARG A 63 -5.09 -17.37 8.61
CA ARG A 63 -6.40 -17.72 9.19
C ARG A 63 -7.52 -16.85 8.64
N GLY A 64 -7.22 -15.93 7.72
CA GLY A 64 -8.18 -15.02 7.11
C GLY A 64 -8.50 -13.80 7.96
N ILE A 65 -7.75 -13.53 9.02
CA ILE A 65 -7.91 -12.30 9.81
C ILE A 65 -7.22 -11.17 9.08
N THR A 66 -7.91 -10.04 8.86
CA THR A 66 -7.31 -8.86 8.25
C THR A 66 -7.30 -7.64 9.17
N ALA A 67 -6.20 -6.89 9.07
CA ALA A 67 -6.00 -5.61 9.73
C ALA A 67 -5.61 -4.55 8.68
N THR A 68 -6.16 -3.35 8.82
CA THR A 68 -5.89 -2.22 7.92
C THR A 68 -5.05 -1.18 8.64
N SER A 69 -4.08 -0.60 7.94
CA SER A 69 -3.24 0.48 8.46
C SER A 69 -4.04 1.76 8.69
N SER A 70 -3.51 2.66 9.52
CA SER A 70 -3.89 4.07 9.47
C SER A 70 -3.57 4.65 8.09
N PRO A 71 -4.32 5.65 7.61
CA PRO A 71 -4.05 6.28 6.33
C PRO A 71 -2.78 7.14 6.38
N VAL A 72 -1.97 7.05 5.32
CA VAL A 72 -0.87 7.98 5.05
C VAL A 72 -1.32 8.94 3.95
N GLY A 73 -1.24 10.24 4.22
CA GLY A 73 -1.59 11.28 3.25
C GLY A 73 -0.36 11.77 2.49
N ILE A 74 -0.43 11.78 1.17
CA ILE A 74 0.60 12.36 0.29
C ILE A 74 0.01 13.42 -0.63
N THR A 75 0.84 14.37 -1.08
CA THR A 75 0.45 15.36 -2.09
C THR A 75 1.44 15.33 -3.24
N ILE A 76 0.93 15.10 -4.46
CA ILE A 76 1.72 15.17 -5.69
C ILE A 76 1.66 16.59 -6.24
N THR A 77 2.80 17.26 -6.29
CA THR A 77 2.96 18.65 -6.74
C THR A 77 3.56 18.73 -8.16
N PRO A 78 3.48 19.89 -8.82
CA PRO A 78 4.21 20.14 -10.06
C PRO A 78 5.71 19.89 -9.89
N PRO A 79 6.43 19.50 -10.96
CA PRO A 79 7.87 19.76 -11.03
C PRO A 79 8.12 21.27 -10.83
N LEU A 80 9.19 21.60 -10.12
CA LEU A 80 9.67 22.97 -9.98
C LEU A 80 10.16 23.54 -11.32
#